data_AF-A0A4R8DQQ3-F1
#
_entry.id   AF-A0A4R8DQQ3-F1
#
_cell.length_a   1.000
_cell.length_b   1.000
_cell.length_c   1.000
_cell.angle_alpha   90.00
_cell.angle_beta   90.00
_cell.angle_gamma   90.00
#
_symmetry.space_group_name_H-M   'P 1'
#
loop_
_entity.id
_entity.type
_entity.pdbx_description
1 polymer ?
#
loop_
_entity_poly.entity_id
_entity_poly.type
_entity_poly.pdbx_seq_one_letter_code
_entity_poly.pdbx_strand_id
1 'polypeptide(L)' 'MEWKLFPKEKPAETETYLISIMKDTGHGMYGFRYLALYNADNGTWHKYDAFNGVVGEVITDHITGWLPLPGVLIS' A
#
# COMPACT_ATOMS: atom_id res chain seq x y z
N MET A 1 8.94 -2.66 -13.71
CA MET A 1 8.22 -2.63 -12.42
C MET A 1 6.85 -3.23 -12.69
N GLU A 2 6.53 -4.36 -12.06
CA GLU A 2 5.31 -5.12 -12.33
C GLU A 2 4.41 -5.15 -11.09
N TRP A 3 3.10 -5.02 -11.30
CA TRP A 3 2.12 -5.13 -10.23
C TRP A 3 2.03 -6.57 -9.75
N LYS A 4 2.12 -6.75 -8.43
CA LYS A 4 1.90 -8.02 -7.75
C LYS A 4 0.50 -8.03 -7.12
N LEU A 5 -0.20 -9.16 -7.22
CA LEU A 5 -1.57 -9.28 -6.74
C LEU A 5 -1.60 -9.64 -5.25
N PHE A 6 -2.41 -8.93 -4.48
CA PHE A 6 -2.62 -9.21 -3.05
C PHE A 6 -3.96 -9.94 -2.86
N PRO A 7 -4.05 -10.93 -1.93
CA PRO A 7 -3.03 -11.40 -1.01
C PRO A 7 -2.12 -12.52 -1.56
N LYS A 8 -2.19 -12.83 -2.86
CA LYS A 8 -1.43 -13.94 -3.49
C LYS A 8 0.07 -13.81 -3.27
N GLU A 9 0.59 -12.60 -3.45
CA GLU A 9 1.98 -12.24 -3.20
C GLU A 9 2.03 -11.11 -2.18
N LYS A 10 2.88 -11.29 -1.17
CA LYS A 10 3.14 -10.28 -0.14
C LYS A 10 4.56 -9.74 -0.30
N PRO A 11 4.81 -8.46 0.02
CA PRO A 11 6.18 -7.98 0.12
C PRO A 11 6.94 -8.78 1.18
N ALA A 12 8.25 -8.94 0.98
CA ALA A 12 9.11 -9.66 1.92
C ALA A 12 9.62 -8.77 3.05
N GLU A 13 9.62 -7.46 2.84
CA GLU A 13 10.28 -6.48 3.69
C GLU A 13 9.33 -5.35 4.09
N THR A 14 9.62 -4.73 5.23
CA THR A 14 8.90 -3.55 5.71
C THR A 14 9.39 -2.31 4.96
N GLU A 15 8.69 -1.95 3.88
CA GLU A 15 9.03 -0.81 3.04
C GLU A 15 7.78 -0.10 2.50
N THR A 16 8.01 1.01 1.80
CA THR A 16 6.96 1.77 1.14
C THR A 16 6.69 1.24 -0.26
N TYR A 17 5.42 0.98 -0.57
CA TYR A 17 4.96 0.51 -1.87
C TYR A 17 3.82 1.39 -2.37
N LEU A 18 3.62 1.42 -3.68
CA LEU A 18 2.37 1.89 -4.25
C LEU A 18 1.37 0.73 -4.22
N ILE A 19 0.22 0.91 -3.59
CA ILE A 19 -0.85 -0.09 -3.55
C ILE A 19 -2.06 0.36 -4.36
N SER A 20 -2.86 -0.62 -4.78
CA SER A 20 -4.17 -0.42 -5.38
C SER A 20 -5.23 -1.05 -4.48
N ILE A 21 -6.23 -0.29 -4.08
CA ILE A 21 -7.36 -0.76 -3.27
C ILE A 21 -8.68 -0.61 -4.03
N MET A 22 -9.66 -1.41 -3.66
CA MET A 22 -11.05 -1.23 -4.05
C MET A 22 -11.86 -0.83 -2.82
N LYS A 23 -12.64 0.24 -2.96
CA LYS A 23 -13.47 0.80 -1.90
C LYS A 23 -14.90 1.02 -2.40
N ASP A 24 -15.87 0.61 -1.59
CA ASP A 24 -17.27 0.98 -1.78
C ASP A 24 -17.48 2.42 -1.28
N THR A 25 -17.99 3.29 -2.15
CA THR A 25 -18.27 4.69 -1.83
C THR A 25 -19.76 4.95 -1.57
N GLY A 26 -20.60 3.91 -1.57
CA GLY A 26 -22.05 4.01 -1.57
C GLY A 26 -22.66 4.31 -2.94
N HIS A 27 -21.84 4.74 -3.91
CA HIS A 27 -22.22 4.95 -5.31
C HIS A 27 -21.66 3.88 -6.25
N GLY A 28 -20.89 2.93 -5.71
CA GLY A 28 -20.24 1.87 -6.45
C GLY A 28 -18.86 1.52 -5.92
N MET A 29 -18.26 0.51 -6.54
CA MET A 29 -16.92 0.05 -6.23
C MET A 29 -15.89 0.81 -7.07
N TYR A 30 -14.96 1.51 -6.42
CA TYR A 30 -13.94 2.31 -7.09
C TYR A 30 -12.52 1.89 -6.70
N GLY A 31 -11.63 1.92 -7.68
CA GLY A 31 -10.21 1.66 -7.51
C GLY A 31 -9.44 2.93 -7.14
N PHE A 32 -8.62 2.86 -6.10
CA PHE A 32 -7.78 3.96 -5.63
C PHE A 32 -6.34 3.49 -5.45
N ARG A 33 -5.39 4.41 -5.59
CA ARG A 33 -3.97 4.12 -5.38
C ARG A 33 -3.41 4.96 -4.24
N TYR A 34 -2.62 4.33 -3.39
CA TYR A 34 -2.01 4.96 -2.22
C TYR A 34 -0.55 4.61 -2.14
N LEU A 35 0.23 5.56 -1.62
CA LEU A 35 1.52 5.24 -1.04
C LEU A 35 1.27 4.64 0.35
N ALA A 36 1.81 3.46 0.60
CA ALA A 36 1.58 2.74 1.83
C ALA A 36 2.86 2.05 2.32
N LEU A 37 3.05 2.01 3.63
CA LEU A 37 4.08 1.20 4.26
C LEU A 37 3.52 -0.21 4.48
N TYR A 38 4.18 -1.24 3.98
CA TYR A 38 3.92 -2.61 4.38
C TYR A 38 4.70 -2.92 5.65
N ASN A 39 4.08 -3.57 6.63
CA ASN A 39 4.76 -4.11 7.79
C ASN A 39 4.86 -5.63 7.63
N ALA A 40 6.07 -6.15 7.42
CA ALA A 40 6.32 -7.57 7.20
C ALA A 40 6.15 -8.42 8.48
N ASP A 41 6.27 -7.82 9.67
CA ASP A 41 6.17 -8.56 10.94
C ASP A 41 4.74 -9.04 11.23
N ASN A 42 3.75 -8.22 10.87
CA ASN A 42 2.33 -8.51 11.13
C ASN A 42 1.48 -8.57 9.83
N GLY A 43 2.09 -8.30 8.68
CA GLY A 43 1.46 -8.36 7.37
C GLY A 43 0.43 -7.27 7.09
N THR A 44 0.49 -6.13 7.78
CA THR A 44 -0.47 -5.01 7.63
C THR A 44 0.05 -3.93 6.70
N TRP A 45 -0.88 -3.19 6.10
CA TRP A 45 -0.60 -2.01 5.30
C TRP A 45 -1.01 -0.76 6.06
N HIS A 46 -0.17 0.27 6.04
CA HIS A 46 -0.44 1.57 6.66
C HIS A 46 -0.38 2.67 5.60
N LYS A 47 -1.26 3.67 5.70
CA LYS A 47 -1.11 4.88 4.87
C LYS A 47 0.25 5.50 5.15
N TYR A 48 0.94 5.96 4.11
CA TYR A 48 2.23 6.62 4.25
C TYR A 48 2.21 7.99 3.59
N ASP A 49 2.45 9.03 4.38
CA ASP A 49 2.64 10.38 3.90
C ASP A 49 4.12 10.61 3.60
N ALA A 50 4.51 10.50 2.33
CA ALA A 50 5.90 10.73 1.91
C ALA A 50 6.35 12.18 2.04
N PHE A 51 5.44 13.16 2.13
CA PHE A 51 5.85 14.55 2.26
C PHE A 51 6.39 14.82 3.67
N ASN A 52 5.74 14.24 4.68
CA ASN A 52 6.12 14.41 6.09
C ASN A 52 6.88 13.21 6.68
N GLY A 53 7.01 12.10 5.94
CA GLY A 53 7.62 10.86 6.44
C GLY A 53 6.80 10.15 7.52
N VAL A 54 5.47 10.32 7.51
CA VAL A 54 4.60 9.85 8.60
C VAL A 54 3.87 8.57 8.22
N VAL A 55 3.93 7.57 9.10
CA VAL A 55 3.12 6.35 9.04
C VAL A 55 1.77 6.63 9.70
N GLY A 56 0.70 6.49 8.92
CA GLY A 56 -0.67 6.73 9.34
C GLY A 56 -1.42 5.47 9.74
N GLU A 57 -2.75 5.55 9.60
CA GLU A 57 -3.69 4.48 9.95
C GLU A 57 -3.51 3.21 9.10
N VAL A 58 -3.91 2.07 9.67
CA VAL A 58 -3.98 0.78 8.98
C VAL A 58 -5.03 0.85 7.88
N ILE A 59 -4.69 0.34 6.70
CA ILE A 59 -5.58 0.23 5.57
C ILE A 59 -6.41 -1.03 5.73
N THR A 60 -7.70 -0.86 5.97
CA THR A 60 -8.68 -1.96 6.12
C THR A 60 -9.48 -2.24 4.85
N ASP A 61 -9.35 -1.38 3.83
CA ASP A 61 -9.99 -1.54 2.53
C ASP A 61 -9.41 -2.76 1.77
N HIS A 62 -10.13 -3.23 0.74
CA HIS A 62 -9.70 -4.39 -0.04
C HIS A 62 -8.51 -4.06 -0.94
N ILE A 63 -7.32 -4.55 -0.58
CA ILE A 63 -6.10 -4.36 -1.36
C ILE A 63 -6.06 -5.37 -2.50
N THR A 64 -5.96 -4.87 -3.73
CA THR A 64 -5.93 -5.66 -4.97
C THR A 64 -4.52 -5.99 -5.45
N GLY A 65 -3.55 -5.12 -5.14
CA GLY A 65 -2.16 -5.33 -5.56
C GLY A 65 -1.22 -4.24 -5.08
N TRP A 66 0.07 -4.46 -5.32
CA TRP A 66 1.16 -3.59 -4.90
C TRP A 66 2.30 -3.54 -5.92
N LEU A 67 3.11 -2.50 -5.84
CA LEU A 67 4.27 -2.25 -6.69
C LEU A 67 5.41 -1.68 -5.83
N PRO A 68 6.63 -2.25 -5.88
CA PRO A 68 7.79 -1.63 -5.24
C PRO A 68 8.10 -0.29 -5.88
N LEU A 69 8.44 0.71 -5.07
CA LEU A 69 8.89 2.00 -5.55
C LEU A 69 10.41 1.98 -5.69
N PRO A 70 10.97 2.48 -6.81
CA PRO A 70 12.41 2.62 -6.92
C PRO A 70 12.86 3.65 -5.88
N GLY A 71 13.83 3.28 -5.05
CA GLY A 71 14.28 3.97 -3.83
C GLY A 71 13.97 5.47 -3.80
N VAL A 72 12.86 5.81 -3.13
CA VAL A 72 12.72 7.14 -2.55
C VAL A 72 13.69 7.13 -1.38
N LEU A 73 14.94 7.53 -1.65
CA LEU A 73 15.87 7.92 -0.60
C LEU A 73 15.22 9.09 0.13
N ILE A 74 14.60 8.80 1.27
CA ILE A 74 14.21 9.82 2.24
C ILE A 74 15.54 10.30 2.80
N SER A 75 16.07 11.39 2.23
CA SER A 75 17.29 12.08 2.69
C SER A 75 17.05 12.78 4.02
#